data_AF-A0A9X3Z7X3-F1
#
_entry.id   AF-A0A9X3Z7X3-F1
#
_cell.length_a   1.000
_cell.length_b   1.000
_cell.length_c   1.000
_cell.angle_alpha   90.00
_cell.angle_beta   90.00
_cell.angle_gamma   90.00
#
_symmetry.space_group_name_H-M   'P 1'
#
loop_
_entity.id
_entity.type
_entity.pdbx_description
1 polymer ?
#
loop_
_entity_poly.entity_id
_entity_poly.type
_entity_poly.pdbx_seq_one_letter_code
_entity_poly.pdbx_strand_id
1 'polypeptide(L)'
;MARTVQPAELRKLITERLRALSVRTMGGQQVWVDRLLRSGWRIQEQFITGRHRLLDPGNRQRGSGSYAHCQARLDELLPQVLEGRHLVLMIGGLGGFRSIFGPMRRALNEAGYDTTLLSYPSTRQSIEEHASDVETVLNRLEGVSDLTIVAHSMGGLIMRVVLAREAPWQQHIKIHGIVMMGTPNRGARMAGLLHSNRLFRLITTEAGQNLRANNVRKLPPITCRHRLIAGSTRPGKGINPLLRGDDDGIVAVHEVFPHGSPDRLIVRSLHQYLPRHPESIEAVKRFLKERENGI
;
A
#
# COMPACT_ATOMS: atom_id res chain seq x y z
N MET A 1 -22.27 -8.61 -35.42
CA MET A 1 -22.45 -7.44 -34.53
C MET A 1 -22.18 -7.88 -33.10
N ALA A 2 -21.02 -7.54 -32.54
CA ALA A 2 -20.68 -7.88 -31.17
C ALA A 2 -21.48 -6.98 -30.22
N ARG A 3 -22.37 -7.58 -29.40
CA ARG A 3 -23.08 -6.86 -28.34
C ARG A 3 -22.06 -6.43 -27.28
N THR A 4 -21.78 -5.14 -27.20
CA THR A 4 -21.11 -4.52 -26.05
C THR A 4 -21.98 -4.72 -24.81
N VAL A 5 -21.55 -5.62 -23.93
CA VAL A 5 -22.18 -5.84 -22.63
C VAL A 5 -21.98 -4.59 -21.78
N GLN A 6 -23.07 -4.00 -21.30
CA GLN A 6 -23.01 -2.78 -20.50
C GLN A 6 -22.28 -3.06 -19.17
N PRO A 7 -21.47 -2.13 -18.64
CA PRO A 7 -20.70 -2.34 -17.40
C PRO A 7 -21.52 -2.83 -16.21
N ALA A 8 -22.82 -2.50 -16.14
CA ALA A 8 -23.74 -2.97 -15.12
C ALA A 8 -24.10 -4.46 -15.23
N GLU A 9 -24.23 -4.98 -16.46
CA GLU A 9 -24.52 -6.40 -16.71
C GLU A 9 -23.31 -7.28 -16.43
N LEU A 10 -22.11 -6.80 -16.79
CA LEU A 10 -20.85 -7.46 -16.45
C LEU A 10 -20.66 -7.57 -14.92
N ARG A 11 -21.03 -6.50 -14.18
CA ARG A 11 -21.02 -6.50 -12.71
C ARG A 11 -21.99 -7.52 -12.11
N LYS A 12 -23.18 -7.69 -12.70
CA LYS A 12 -24.19 -8.67 -12.25
C LYS A 12 -23.70 -10.11 -12.44
N LEU A 13 -23.17 -10.42 -13.63
CA LEU A 13 -22.63 -11.75 -13.96
C LEU A 13 -21.42 -12.15 -13.09
N ILE A 14 -20.54 -11.19 -12.79
CA ILE A 14 -19.41 -11.40 -11.88
C ILE A 14 -19.90 -11.66 -10.44
N THR A 15 -20.94 -10.95 -10.00
CA THR A 15 -21.52 -11.09 -8.66
C THR A 15 -22.12 -12.48 -8.44
N GLU A 16 -22.84 -13.01 -9.43
CA GLU A 16 -23.43 -14.35 -9.38
C GLU A 16 -22.36 -15.45 -9.35
N ARG A 17 -21.28 -15.31 -10.13
CA ARG A 17 -20.13 -16.24 -10.11
C ARG A 17 -19.33 -16.19 -8.80
N LEU A 18 -19.18 -15.03 -8.18
CA LEU A 18 -18.43 -14.87 -6.92
C LEU A 18 -19.21 -15.39 -5.70
N ARG A 19 -20.55 -15.35 -5.71
CA ARG A 19 -21.39 -15.97 -4.67
C ARG A 19 -21.27 -17.49 -4.63
N ALA A 20 -21.01 -18.13 -5.78
CA ALA A 20 -20.83 -19.57 -5.88
C ALA A 20 -19.49 -20.08 -5.33
N LEU A 21 -18.51 -19.18 -5.09
CA LEU A 21 -17.19 -19.52 -4.56
C LEU A 21 -17.11 -19.14 -3.07
N SER A 22 -17.64 -20.00 -2.21
CA SER A 22 -17.44 -19.93 -0.76
C SER A 22 -15.97 -20.23 -0.41
N VAL A 23 -15.15 -19.17 -0.31
CA VAL A 23 -13.78 -19.26 0.20
C VAL A 23 -13.69 -18.46 1.51
N ARG A 24 -13.12 -19.10 2.56
CA ARG A 24 -12.85 -18.51 3.87
C ARG A 24 -12.29 -17.07 3.75
N THR A 25 -12.93 -16.13 4.42
CA THR A 25 -12.59 -14.71 4.35
C THR A 25 -11.33 -14.42 5.19
N MET A 26 -10.21 -14.09 4.53
CA MET A 26 -8.97 -13.61 5.17
C MET A 26 -9.15 -12.18 5.74
N GLY A 27 -10.09 -11.97 6.66
CA GLY A 27 -10.41 -10.67 7.24
C GLY A 27 -10.98 -9.63 6.26
N GLY A 28 -11.33 -10.06 5.04
CA GLY A 28 -11.91 -9.21 4.00
C GLY A 28 -10.92 -8.26 3.29
N GLN A 29 -9.61 -8.38 3.50
CA GLN A 29 -8.61 -7.42 2.97
C GLN A 29 -8.57 -7.30 1.44
N GLN A 30 -9.06 -8.30 0.70
CA GLN A 30 -9.14 -8.27 -0.76
C GLN A 30 -10.51 -7.86 -1.30
N VAL A 31 -11.46 -7.47 -0.45
CA VAL A 31 -12.82 -7.04 -0.84
C VAL A 31 -13.24 -5.72 -0.22
N TRP A 32 -12.41 -5.12 0.64
CA TRP A 32 -12.68 -3.83 1.27
C TRP A 32 -11.57 -2.83 0.93
N VAL A 33 -11.98 -1.61 0.59
CA VAL A 33 -11.11 -0.47 0.28
C VAL A 33 -11.30 0.58 1.37
N ASP A 34 -10.21 1.10 1.95
CA ASP A 34 -10.31 2.25 2.85
C ASP A 34 -10.77 3.49 2.04
N ARG A 35 -11.77 4.22 2.57
CA ARG A 35 -12.32 5.45 1.96
C ARG A 35 -12.17 6.68 2.83
N LEU A 36 -11.86 6.49 4.10
CA LEU A 36 -11.54 7.54 5.07
C LEU A 36 -10.73 6.93 6.21
N LEU A 37 -9.77 7.72 6.73
CA LEU A 37 -8.98 7.40 7.91
C LEU A 37 -9.01 8.61 8.86
N ARG A 38 -9.40 8.42 10.13
CA ARG A 38 -9.37 9.47 11.16
C ARG A 38 -8.98 8.87 12.52
N SER A 39 -7.83 9.25 13.07
CA SER A 39 -7.35 8.79 14.39
C SER A 39 -7.46 7.27 14.62
N GLY A 40 -7.07 6.48 13.61
CA GLY A 40 -7.14 5.01 13.62
C GLY A 40 -8.51 4.40 13.26
N TRP A 41 -9.58 5.20 13.19
CA TRP A 41 -10.88 4.80 12.67
C TRP A 41 -10.87 4.78 11.15
N ARG A 42 -11.73 3.92 10.57
CA ARG A 42 -11.78 3.71 9.13
C ARG A 42 -13.21 3.56 8.63
N ILE A 43 -13.54 4.24 7.54
CA ILE A 43 -14.69 3.86 6.71
C ILE A 43 -14.15 3.04 5.56
N GLN A 44 -14.70 1.85 5.36
CA GLN A 44 -14.33 0.97 4.25
C GLN A 44 -15.52 0.76 3.32
N GLU A 45 -15.26 0.70 2.03
CA GLU A 45 -16.22 0.32 1.00
C GLU A 45 -15.96 -1.11 0.52
N GLN A 46 -17.02 -1.89 0.40
CA GLN A 46 -16.98 -3.24 -0.13
C GLN A 46 -16.93 -3.16 -1.66
N PHE A 47 -15.86 -3.70 -2.24
CA PHE A 47 -15.52 -3.54 -3.66
C PHE A 47 -16.60 -4.03 -4.63
N ILE A 48 -17.44 -5.00 -4.24
CA ILE A 48 -18.47 -5.60 -5.12
C ILE A 48 -19.82 -4.91 -4.95
N THR A 49 -20.24 -4.66 -3.71
CA THR A 49 -21.59 -4.21 -3.39
C THR A 49 -21.68 -2.71 -3.13
N GLY A 50 -20.55 -1.99 -3.03
CA GLY A 50 -20.50 -0.56 -2.65
C GLY A 50 -20.99 -0.28 -1.23
N ARG A 51 -21.14 -1.32 -0.39
CA ARG A 51 -21.60 -1.17 0.99
C ARG A 51 -20.47 -0.63 1.84
N HIS A 52 -20.78 0.23 2.79
CA HIS A 52 -19.79 0.80 3.68
C HIS A 52 -19.87 0.17 5.07
N ARG A 53 -18.72 0.15 5.76
CA ARG A 53 -18.63 -0.15 7.19
C ARG A 53 -17.71 0.83 7.90
N LEU A 54 -18.06 1.17 9.13
CA LEU A 54 -17.22 1.93 10.04
C LEU A 54 -16.50 0.96 10.98
N LEU A 55 -15.19 1.09 11.09
CA LEU A 55 -14.32 0.30 11.98
C LEU A 55 -13.62 1.20 12.98
N ASP A 56 -13.55 0.76 14.23
CA ASP A 56 -12.72 1.39 15.27
C ASP A 56 -11.22 0.98 15.13
N PRO A 57 -10.30 1.59 15.92
CA PRO A 57 -8.88 1.24 15.87
C PRO A 57 -8.59 -0.24 16.19
N GLY A 58 -9.48 -0.90 16.94
CA GLY A 58 -9.44 -2.32 17.26
C GLY A 58 -10.03 -3.24 16.18
N ASN A 59 -10.39 -2.71 15.01
CA ASN A 59 -11.08 -3.42 13.91
C ASN A 59 -12.48 -3.93 14.26
N ARG A 60 -13.16 -3.36 15.27
CA ARG A 60 -14.55 -3.71 15.56
C ARG A 60 -15.47 -2.85 14.70
N GLN A 61 -16.49 -3.47 14.10
CA GLN A 61 -17.48 -2.74 13.31
C GLN A 61 -18.38 -1.92 14.23
N ARG A 62 -18.49 -0.62 13.95
CA ARG A 62 -19.30 0.35 14.71
C ARG A 62 -20.44 0.97 13.88
N GLY A 63 -20.53 0.62 12.61
CA GLY A 63 -21.60 1.03 11.71
C GLY A 63 -21.51 0.31 10.36
N SER A 64 -22.61 0.28 9.62
CA SER A 64 -22.68 -0.26 8.26
C SER A 64 -23.83 0.37 7.49
N GLY A 65 -23.67 0.55 6.18
CA GLY A 65 -24.71 1.14 5.33
C GLY A 65 -24.13 1.97 4.19
N SER A 66 -24.65 3.19 4.01
CA SER A 66 -24.08 4.19 3.10
C SER A 66 -22.82 4.83 3.69
N TYR A 67 -22.02 5.48 2.83
CA TYR A 67 -20.89 6.30 3.29
C TYR A 67 -21.35 7.38 4.27
N ALA A 68 -22.41 8.12 3.92
CA ALA A 68 -22.95 9.20 4.75
C ALA A 68 -23.39 8.73 6.14
N HIS A 69 -24.00 7.54 6.24
CA HIS A 69 -24.35 6.96 7.53
C HIS A 69 -23.11 6.62 8.36
N CYS A 70 -22.09 6.02 7.75
CA CYS A 70 -20.84 5.70 8.43
C CYS A 70 -20.08 6.97 8.86
N GLN A 71 -20.14 8.03 8.04
CA GLN A 71 -19.54 9.33 8.33
C GLN A 71 -20.24 10.01 9.51
N ALA A 72 -21.57 10.14 9.48
CA ALA A 72 -22.33 10.72 10.58
C ALA A 72 -22.05 9.97 11.90
N ARG A 73 -22.00 8.63 11.84
CA ARG A 73 -21.66 7.83 13.02
C ARG A 73 -20.23 8.04 13.51
N LEU A 74 -19.28 8.27 12.60
CA LEU A 74 -17.91 8.61 12.97
C LEU A 74 -17.85 9.98 13.65
N ASP A 75 -18.55 10.97 13.11
CA ASP A 75 -18.60 12.33 13.65
C ASP A 75 -19.25 12.37 15.05
N GLU A 76 -20.27 11.55 15.29
CA GLU A 76 -20.85 11.35 16.62
C GLU A 76 -19.86 10.75 17.64
N LEU A 77 -19.05 9.78 17.20
CA LEU A 77 -18.12 9.05 18.07
C LEU A 77 -16.79 9.78 18.28
N LEU A 78 -16.40 10.61 17.30
CA LEU A 78 -15.19 11.43 17.29
C LEU A 78 -15.54 12.86 16.82
N PRO A 79 -16.19 13.66 17.68
CA PRO A 79 -16.62 15.01 17.32
C PRO A 79 -15.45 16.00 17.19
N GLN A 80 -14.28 15.65 17.73
CA GLN A 80 -13.08 16.49 17.67
C GLN A 80 -12.06 15.91 16.70
N VAL A 81 -11.50 16.78 15.86
CA VAL A 81 -10.36 16.48 15.00
C VAL A 81 -9.11 17.05 15.66
N LEU A 82 -8.10 16.20 15.81
CA LEU A 82 -6.78 16.63 16.25
C LEU A 82 -6.05 17.21 15.04
N GLU A 83 -5.82 18.53 15.08
CA GLU A 83 -5.15 19.31 14.04
C GLU A 83 -3.63 19.23 14.11
N GLY A 84 -2.96 19.55 13.01
CA GLY A 84 -1.49 19.66 12.95
C GLY A 84 -0.73 18.35 13.15
N ARG A 85 -1.37 17.19 12.93
CA ARG A 85 -0.74 15.88 13.14
C ARG A 85 0.25 15.54 12.05
N HIS A 86 1.33 14.87 12.47
CA HIS A 86 2.23 14.15 11.57
C HIS A 86 1.85 12.67 11.52
N LEU A 87 1.31 12.25 10.38
CA LEU A 87 0.90 10.88 10.13
C LEU A 87 2.00 10.07 9.43
N VAL A 88 2.26 8.87 9.93
CA VAL A 88 3.04 7.83 9.24
C VAL A 88 2.08 6.87 8.55
N LEU A 89 1.90 7.05 7.24
CA LEU A 89 1.02 6.22 6.42
C LEU A 89 1.78 5.02 5.86
N MET A 90 1.37 3.83 6.27
CA MET A 90 1.89 2.56 5.78
C MET A 90 1.04 2.05 4.63
N ILE A 91 1.68 1.47 3.61
CA ILE A 91 1.00 0.83 2.47
C ILE A 91 1.75 -0.45 2.06
N GLY A 92 1.02 -1.57 2.01
CA GLY A 92 1.55 -2.88 1.62
C GLY A 92 1.57 -3.11 0.12
N GLY A 93 2.09 -4.27 -0.29
CA GLY A 93 2.04 -4.74 -1.67
C GLY A 93 0.97 -5.82 -1.93
N LEU A 94 1.14 -6.52 -3.05
CA LEU A 94 0.22 -7.57 -3.50
C LEU A 94 0.04 -8.69 -2.48
N GLY A 95 -1.20 -8.97 -2.09
CA GLY A 95 -1.51 -10.00 -1.09
C GLY A 95 -0.95 -9.69 0.31
N GLY A 96 -0.45 -8.47 0.52
CA GLY A 96 0.18 -8.04 1.76
C GLY A 96 -0.82 -7.98 2.90
N PHE A 97 -0.66 -8.87 3.87
CA PHE A 97 -1.49 -8.86 5.06
C PHE A 97 -1.15 -7.67 5.96
N ARG A 98 -2.16 -7.04 6.58
CA ARG A 98 -1.92 -5.98 7.57
C ARG A 98 -0.93 -6.37 8.68
N SER A 99 -0.79 -7.66 8.95
CA SER A 99 0.11 -8.22 9.96
C SER A 99 1.61 -8.07 9.63
N ILE A 100 2.01 -7.84 8.38
CA ILE A 100 3.42 -7.67 8.03
C ILE A 100 3.99 -6.37 8.62
N PHE A 101 3.17 -5.33 8.77
CA PHE A 101 3.57 -4.07 9.42
C PHE A 101 3.42 -4.11 10.94
N GLY A 102 2.89 -5.19 11.52
CA GLY A 102 2.55 -5.26 12.95
C GLY A 102 3.69 -4.87 13.90
N PRO A 103 4.90 -5.46 13.77
CA PRO A 103 6.06 -5.08 14.58
C PRO A 103 6.49 -3.63 14.39
N MET A 104 6.59 -3.15 13.14
CA MET A 104 6.95 -1.77 12.84
C MET A 104 5.95 -0.78 13.42
N ARG A 105 4.64 -1.03 13.23
CA ARG A 105 3.57 -0.19 13.77
C ARG A 105 3.65 -0.06 15.29
N ARG A 106 3.90 -1.18 15.99
CA ARG A 106 4.10 -1.15 17.45
C ARG A 106 5.31 -0.30 17.83
N ALA A 107 6.47 -0.59 17.23
CA ALA A 107 7.71 0.13 17.55
C ALA A 107 7.62 1.64 17.28
N LEU A 108 6.91 2.05 16.21
CA LEU A 108 6.70 3.46 15.90
C LEU A 108 5.70 4.12 16.85
N ASN A 109 4.60 3.43 17.20
CA ASN A 109 3.64 3.94 18.18
C ASN A 109 4.27 4.08 19.58
N GLU A 110 5.09 3.10 20.00
CA GLU A 110 5.86 3.15 21.25
C GLU A 110 6.88 4.31 21.26
N ALA A 111 7.36 4.70 20.08
CA ALA A 111 8.21 5.87 19.90
C ALA A 111 7.43 7.20 19.76
N GLY A 112 6.10 7.19 19.89
CA GLY A 112 5.25 8.37 19.88
C GLY A 112 4.73 8.81 18.51
N TYR A 113 4.96 8.05 17.44
CA TYR A 113 4.48 8.38 16.10
C TYR A 113 3.03 7.95 15.89
N ASP A 114 2.22 8.81 15.26
CA ASP A 114 0.89 8.45 14.79
C ASP A 114 1.01 7.61 13.51
N THR A 115 0.56 6.36 13.55
CA THR A 115 0.67 5.43 12.42
C THR A 115 -0.70 4.93 11.97
N THR A 116 -0.88 4.86 10.65
CA THR A 116 -2.01 4.17 10.05
C THR A 116 -1.57 3.28 8.90
N LEU A 117 -2.35 2.25 8.62
CA LEU A 117 -2.10 1.34 7.51
C LEU A 117 -3.29 1.39 6.56
N LEU A 118 -3.00 1.74 5.31
CA LEU A 118 -3.98 1.75 4.23
C LEU A 118 -4.27 0.32 3.77
N SER A 119 -5.54 -0.03 3.63
CA SER A 119 -6.00 -1.23 2.92
C SER A 119 -6.66 -0.90 1.62
N TYR A 120 -6.29 -1.68 0.63
CA TYR A 120 -6.82 -1.64 -0.72
C TYR A 120 -6.82 -3.07 -1.28
N PRO A 121 -7.70 -3.39 -2.24
CA PRO A 121 -7.86 -4.75 -2.74
C PRO A 121 -6.77 -5.05 -3.77
N SER A 122 -5.55 -5.24 -3.26
CA SER A 122 -4.29 -5.23 -4.00
C SER A 122 -4.25 -6.08 -5.27
N THR A 123 -5.09 -7.11 -5.38
CA THR A 123 -5.07 -8.04 -6.50
C THR A 123 -6.15 -7.79 -7.54
N ARG A 124 -6.94 -6.71 -7.37
CA ARG A 124 -8.18 -6.48 -8.13
C ARG A 124 -8.13 -5.31 -9.11
N GLN A 125 -7.16 -4.41 -8.99
CA GLN A 125 -7.06 -3.18 -9.80
C GLN A 125 -5.62 -2.94 -10.26
N SER A 126 -5.43 -1.98 -11.17
CA SER A 126 -4.13 -1.51 -11.62
C SER A 126 -3.44 -0.62 -10.57
N ILE A 127 -2.15 -0.28 -10.80
CA ILE A 127 -1.43 0.69 -9.95
C ILE A 127 -2.14 2.05 -10.00
N GLU A 128 -2.56 2.47 -11.18
CA GLU A 128 -3.20 3.77 -11.43
C GLU A 128 -4.55 3.88 -10.73
N GLU A 129 -5.34 2.80 -10.72
CA GLU A 129 -6.61 2.72 -10.01
C GLU A 129 -6.39 2.73 -8.49
N HIS A 130 -5.41 1.96 -8.00
CA HIS A 130 -5.05 2.00 -6.58
C HIS A 130 -4.51 3.38 -6.15
N ALA A 131 -3.79 4.08 -7.03
CA ALA A 131 -3.35 5.44 -6.77
C ALA A 131 -4.55 6.39 -6.60
N SER A 132 -5.56 6.29 -7.47
CA SER A 132 -6.80 7.07 -7.33
C SER A 132 -7.58 6.74 -6.04
N ASP A 133 -7.58 5.48 -5.60
CA ASP A 133 -8.16 5.09 -4.31
C ASP A 133 -7.40 5.72 -3.13
N VAL A 134 -6.06 5.74 -3.19
CA VAL A 134 -5.23 6.39 -2.18
C VAL A 134 -5.48 7.90 -2.15
N GLU A 135 -5.51 8.55 -3.31
CA GLU A 135 -5.82 9.99 -3.43
C GLU A 135 -7.18 10.32 -2.81
N THR A 136 -8.19 9.46 -3.00
CA THR A 136 -9.51 9.62 -2.36
C THR A 136 -9.40 9.66 -0.83
N VAL A 137 -8.56 8.80 -0.24
CA VAL A 137 -8.32 8.79 1.21
C VAL A 137 -7.55 10.03 1.64
N LEU A 138 -6.48 10.40 0.92
CA LEU A 138 -5.66 11.57 1.24
C LEU A 138 -6.47 12.88 1.18
N ASN A 139 -7.35 13.04 0.18
CA ASN A 139 -8.25 14.19 0.06
C ASN A 139 -9.27 14.32 1.21
N ARG A 140 -9.44 13.26 2.00
CA ARG A 140 -10.36 13.20 3.15
C ARG A 140 -9.64 13.08 4.48
N LEU A 141 -8.30 13.18 4.49
CA LEU A 141 -7.56 13.22 5.74
C LEU A 141 -7.77 14.57 6.41
N GLU A 142 -8.32 14.54 7.61
CA GLU A 142 -8.53 15.73 8.41
C GLU A 142 -7.49 15.81 9.54
N GLY A 143 -7.08 17.04 9.86
CA GLY A 143 -6.14 17.33 10.93
C GLY A 143 -4.71 16.82 10.71
N VAL A 144 -4.38 16.38 9.50
CA VAL A 144 -3.02 15.96 9.12
C VAL A 144 -2.37 17.09 8.32
N SER A 145 -1.31 17.69 8.86
CA SER A 145 -0.50 18.69 8.16
C SER A 145 0.75 18.09 7.54
N ASP A 146 1.20 16.94 8.05
CA ASP A 146 2.49 16.36 7.73
C ASP A 146 2.33 14.86 7.47
N LEU A 147 2.96 14.35 6.40
CA LEU A 147 2.87 12.94 6.02
C LEU A 147 4.26 12.34 5.77
N THR A 148 4.53 11.20 6.41
CA THR A 148 5.62 10.30 6.04
C THR A 148 5.03 8.99 5.54
N ILE A 149 5.53 8.50 4.42
CA ILE A 149 5.02 7.29 3.78
C ILE A 149 5.99 6.14 4.05
N VAL A 150 5.45 4.98 4.42
CA VAL A 150 6.23 3.74 4.54
C VAL A 150 5.59 2.69 3.64
N ALA A 151 6.28 2.37 2.55
CA ALA A 151 5.74 1.55 1.49
C ALA A 151 6.51 0.22 1.37
N HIS A 152 5.78 -0.86 1.13
CA HIS A 152 6.35 -2.18 0.87
C HIS A 152 5.98 -2.66 -0.54
N SER A 153 6.95 -3.19 -1.27
CA SER A 153 6.75 -3.84 -2.56
C SER A 153 5.95 -2.94 -3.52
N MET A 154 4.85 -3.44 -4.11
CA MET A 154 3.95 -2.71 -5.01
C MET A 154 3.37 -1.42 -4.39
N GLY A 155 3.21 -1.35 -3.07
CA GLY A 155 2.75 -0.13 -2.39
C GLY A 155 3.64 1.09 -2.71
N GLY A 156 4.94 0.87 -2.90
CA GLY A 156 5.86 1.94 -3.27
C GLY A 156 5.67 2.43 -4.70
N LEU A 157 5.26 1.55 -5.63
CA LEU A 157 4.93 1.95 -7.00
C LEU A 157 3.64 2.76 -7.05
N ILE A 158 2.64 2.38 -6.26
CA ILE A 158 1.40 3.15 -6.10
C ILE A 158 1.72 4.56 -5.60
N MET A 159 2.54 4.67 -4.55
CA MET A 159 2.89 5.98 -4.00
C MET A 159 3.75 6.83 -4.94
N ARG A 160 4.56 6.24 -5.82
CA ARG A 160 5.23 7.01 -6.89
C ARG A 160 4.23 7.70 -7.82
N VAL A 161 3.12 7.03 -8.15
CA VAL A 161 2.06 7.63 -8.98
C VAL A 161 1.33 8.72 -8.19
N VAL A 162 0.92 8.43 -6.95
CA VAL A 162 0.22 9.38 -6.06
C VAL A 162 1.03 10.66 -5.85
N LEU A 163 2.33 10.53 -5.58
CA LEU A 163 3.21 11.68 -5.30
C LEU A 163 3.53 12.53 -6.53
N ALA A 164 3.37 11.98 -7.74
CA ALA A 164 3.67 12.66 -8.98
C ALA A 164 2.44 13.32 -9.64
N ARG A 165 1.23 12.92 -9.24
CA ARG A 165 -0.01 13.55 -9.70
C ARG A 165 -0.30 14.80 -8.90
N GLU A 166 -0.89 15.78 -9.55
CA GLU A 166 -1.47 16.95 -8.88
C GLU A 166 -2.83 16.57 -8.29
N ALA A 167 -3.02 16.81 -7.00
CA ALA A 167 -4.27 16.51 -6.31
C ALA A 167 -4.54 17.47 -5.13
N PRO A 168 -5.81 17.73 -4.76
CA PRO A 168 -6.16 18.71 -3.74
C PRO A 168 -5.48 18.49 -2.38
N TRP A 169 -5.23 17.23 -1.99
CA TRP A 169 -4.57 16.91 -0.73
C TRP A 169 -3.18 17.54 -0.56
N GLN A 170 -2.48 17.81 -1.67
CA GLN A 170 -1.14 18.41 -1.64
C GLN A 170 -1.17 19.88 -1.16
N GLN A 171 -2.33 20.54 -1.17
CA GLN A 171 -2.47 21.92 -0.71
C GLN A 171 -2.44 22.05 0.81
N HIS A 172 -2.78 20.98 1.54
CA HIS A 172 -2.88 21.00 3.01
C HIS A 172 -1.99 19.97 3.72
N ILE A 173 -1.42 19.01 2.98
CA ILE A 173 -0.51 17.99 3.53
C ILE A 173 0.88 18.15 2.96
N LYS A 174 1.86 18.45 3.83
CA LYS A 174 3.28 18.45 3.49
C LYS A 174 3.85 17.03 3.52
N ILE A 175 4.39 16.58 2.39
CA ILE A 175 5.13 15.32 2.32
C ILE A 175 6.55 15.50 2.87
N HIS A 176 6.90 14.76 3.91
CA HIS A 176 8.28 14.73 4.45
C HIS A 176 9.17 13.73 3.72
N GLY A 177 8.58 12.67 3.18
CA GLY A 177 9.29 11.70 2.40
C GLY A 177 8.71 10.29 2.48
N ILE A 178 9.41 9.38 1.82
CA ILE A 178 8.98 7.99 1.65
C ILE A 178 10.10 6.99 1.96
N VAL A 179 9.79 5.99 2.78
CA VAL A 179 10.64 4.81 2.96
C VAL A 179 10.07 3.66 2.16
N MET A 180 10.84 3.09 1.23
CA MET A 180 10.40 2.04 0.32
C MET A 180 11.18 0.75 0.57
N MET A 181 10.47 -0.32 0.91
CA MET A 181 11.05 -1.62 1.24
C MET A 181 10.73 -2.65 0.16
N GLY A 182 11.75 -3.17 -0.51
CA GLY A 182 11.59 -4.18 -1.56
C GLY A 182 10.76 -3.69 -2.75
N THR A 183 10.62 -2.38 -2.95
CA THR A 183 9.88 -1.85 -4.10
C THR A 183 10.71 -1.99 -5.37
N PRO A 184 10.20 -2.63 -6.44
CA PRO A 184 10.96 -2.84 -7.67
C PRO A 184 10.96 -1.57 -8.56
N ASN A 185 11.69 -0.54 -8.11
CA ASN A 185 11.70 0.80 -8.71
C ASN A 185 12.14 0.84 -10.18
N ARG A 186 13.04 -0.05 -10.61
CA ARG A 186 13.58 -0.10 -11.97
C ARG A 186 12.83 -1.01 -12.94
N GLY A 187 11.65 -1.44 -12.53
CA GLY A 187 10.92 -2.52 -13.15
C GLY A 187 11.05 -3.79 -12.34
N ALA A 188 9.94 -4.51 -12.24
CA ALA A 188 9.93 -5.86 -11.75
C ALA A 188 10.06 -6.77 -12.98
N ARG A 189 11.26 -7.30 -13.26
CA ARG A 189 11.41 -8.39 -14.22
C ARG A 189 10.50 -9.55 -13.82
N MET A 190 10.32 -9.73 -12.51
CA MET A 190 9.32 -10.64 -11.97
C MET A 190 7.87 -10.23 -12.21
N ALA A 191 7.48 -8.98 -12.46
CA ALA A 191 6.07 -8.73 -12.84
C ALA A 191 5.76 -9.20 -14.27
N GLY A 192 6.77 -9.27 -15.14
CA GLY A 192 6.70 -10.02 -16.40
C GLY A 192 6.69 -11.55 -16.23
N LEU A 193 7.37 -12.08 -15.20
CA LEU A 193 7.48 -13.54 -14.94
C LEU A 193 6.44 -14.08 -13.94
N LEU A 194 5.82 -13.25 -13.09
CA LEU A 194 4.78 -13.61 -12.13
C LEU A 194 3.51 -14.03 -12.86
N HIS A 195 3.36 -13.63 -14.12
CA HIS A 195 2.36 -14.16 -15.06
C HIS A 195 2.45 -15.69 -15.26
N SER A 196 3.62 -16.32 -15.01
CA SER A 196 3.81 -17.77 -15.09
C SER A 196 3.64 -18.48 -13.74
N ASN A 197 3.61 -17.75 -12.61
CA ASN A 197 3.35 -18.31 -11.30
C ASN A 197 1.84 -18.62 -11.16
N ARG A 198 1.50 -19.91 -11.05
CA ARG A 198 0.11 -20.39 -10.91
C ARG A 198 -0.62 -19.72 -9.73
N LEU A 199 0.07 -19.42 -8.63
CA LEU A 199 -0.53 -18.78 -7.46
C LEU A 199 -0.84 -17.29 -7.70
N PHE A 200 -0.02 -16.59 -8.48
CA PHE A 200 -0.26 -15.20 -8.87
C PHE A 200 -1.49 -15.08 -9.77
N ARG A 201 -1.60 -15.91 -10.82
CA ARG A 201 -2.79 -15.96 -11.71
C ARG A 201 -4.10 -16.33 -11.00
N LEU A 202 -4.02 -17.13 -9.93
CA LEU A 202 -5.20 -17.52 -9.13
C LEU A 202 -5.72 -16.41 -8.22
N ILE A 203 -4.88 -15.43 -7.87
CA ILE A 203 -5.21 -14.38 -6.89
C ILE A 203 -5.39 -13.00 -7.57
N THR A 204 -4.76 -12.74 -8.72
CA THR A 204 -4.84 -11.46 -9.45
C THR A 204 -5.84 -11.48 -10.62
N THR A 205 -6.76 -10.51 -10.67
CA THR A 205 -7.63 -10.28 -11.84
C THR A 205 -6.84 -9.69 -13.01
N GLU A 206 -7.40 -9.66 -14.22
CA GLU A 206 -6.79 -9.06 -15.42
C GLU A 206 -6.30 -7.61 -15.19
N ALA A 207 -6.99 -6.83 -14.33
CA ALA A 207 -6.57 -5.48 -13.95
C ALA A 207 -5.25 -5.46 -13.13
N GLY A 208 -5.06 -6.44 -12.23
CA GLY A 208 -3.81 -6.63 -11.48
C GLY A 208 -2.67 -7.23 -12.32
N GLN A 209 -2.98 -7.79 -13.51
CA GLN A 209 -2.00 -8.36 -14.44
C GLN A 209 -1.27 -7.31 -15.29
N ASN A 210 -1.69 -6.03 -15.25
CA ASN A 210 -1.06 -4.94 -15.99
C ASN A 210 0.30 -4.46 -15.43
N LEU A 211 0.84 -5.15 -14.42
CA LEU A 211 2.20 -4.97 -13.91
C LEU A 211 3.23 -5.52 -14.92
N ARG A 212 3.37 -4.90 -16.09
CA ARG A 212 4.48 -5.23 -17.00
C ARG A 212 5.75 -4.49 -16.57
N ALA A 213 6.90 -5.14 -16.67
CA ALA A 213 8.21 -4.52 -16.40
C ALA A 213 8.42 -3.20 -17.19
N ASN A 214 7.90 -3.13 -18.41
CA ASN A 214 7.94 -1.93 -19.25
C ASN A 214 7.03 -0.79 -18.79
N ASN A 215 5.96 -1.08 -18.04
CA ASN A 215 5.06 -0.06 -17.50
C ASN A 215 5.66 0.57 -16.23
N VAL A 216 6.35 -0.22 -15.40
CA VAL A 216 7.02 0.28 -14.19
C VAL A 216 8.15 1.26 -14.51
N ARG A 217 8.89 1.03 -15.60
CA ARG A 217 9.92 1.97 -16.09
C ARG A 217 9.36 3.31 -16.56
N LYS A 218 8.08 3.37 -16.91
CA LYS A 218 7.37 4.61 -17.28
C LYS A 218 6.79 5.33 -16.07
N LEU A 219 6.80 4.71 -14.88
CA LEU A 219 6.28 5.37 -13.69
C LEU A 219 7.18 6.57 -13.32
N PRO A 220 6.59 7.63 -12.77
CA PRO A 220 7.34 8.81 -12.35
C PRO A 220 8.51 8.48 -11.41
N PRO A 221 9.64 9.21 -11.49
CA PRO A 221 10.74 9.03 -10.56
C PRO A 221 10.34 9.47 -9.14
N ILE A 222 11.12 9.06 -8.14
CA ILE A 222 10.92 9.50 -6.76
C ILE A 222 11.58 10.88 -6.62
N THR A 223 10.77 11.92 -6.43
CA THR A 223 11.25 13.32 -6.36
C THR A 223 11.36 13.86 -4.94
N CYS A 224 10.65 13.26 -3.98
CA CYS A 224 10.74 13.64 -2.57
C CYS A 224 11.92 12.94 -1.87
N ARG A 225 12.26 13.42 -0.66
CA ARG A 225 13.20 12.74 0.24
C ARG A 225 12.78 11.28 0.41
N HIS A 226 13.73 10.36 0.27
CA HIS A 226 13.41 8.95 0.31
C HIS A 226 14.53 8.09 0.90
N ARG A 227 14.14 6.92 1.42
CA ARG A 227 15.07 5.86 1.84
C ARG A 227 14.65 4.53 1.21
N LEU A 228 15.61 3.82 0.62
CA LEU A 228 15.36 2.57 -0.09
C LEU A 228 15.98 1.41 0.68
N ILE A 229 15.21 0.37 0.90
CA ILE A 229 15.61 -0.82 1.66
C ILE A 229 15.39 -2.05 0.79
N ALA A 230 16.44 -2.80 0.52
CA ALA A 230 16.38 -4.07 -0.20
C ALA A 230 16.59 -5.25 0.76
N GLY A 231 16.00 -6.40 0.45
CA GLY A 231 16.32 -7.65 1.12
C GLY A 231 17.35 -8.46 0.33
N SER A 232 18.24 -9.16 1.02
CA SER A 232 19.10 -10.20 0.44
C SER A 232 19.36 -11.28 1.47
N THR A 233 18.97 -12.53 1.19
CA THR A 233 19.16 -13.63 2.17
C THR A 233 20.47 -14.39 1.99
N ARG A 234 21.06 -14.33 0.78
CA ARG A 234 22.29 -15.01 0.38
C ARG A 234 23.16 -14.09 -0.49
N PRO A 235 23.98 -13.23 0.14
CA PRO A 235 24.85 -12.33 -0.58
C PRO A 235 25.76 -13.06 -1.58
N GLY A 236 25.87 -12.52 -2.80
CA GLY A 236 26.64 -13.06 -3.93
C GLY A 236 26.00 -14.23 -4.67
N LYS A 237 24.95 -14.86 -4.13
CA LYS A 237 24.32 -16.07 -4.72
C LYS A 237 22.85 -15.93 -5.06
N GLY A 238 22.13 -15.04 -4.37
CA GLY A 238 20.67 -14.98 -4.47
C GLY A 238 19.98 -16.25 -3.98
N ILE A 239 18.65 -16.25 -4.00
CA ILE A 239 17.82 -17.43 -3.72
C ILE A 239 16.86 -17.74 -4.86
N ASN A 240 16.54 -16.77 -5.71
CA ASN A 240 15.64 -16.98 -6.83
C ASN A 240 16.45 -17.16 -8.13
N PRO A 241 16.47 -18.35 -8.76
CA PRO A 241 17.23 -18.61 -9.98
C PRO A 241 16.73 -17.79 -11.19
N LEU A 242 15.52 -17.22 -11.11
CA LEU A 242 14.97 -16.31 -12.12
C LEU A 242 15.43 -14.87 -11.94
N LEU A 243 16.14 -14.54 -10.87
CA LEU A 243 16.71 -13.22 -10.60
C LEU A 243 18.24 -13.28 -10.72
N ARG A 244 18.85 -12.16 -11.12
CA ARG A 244 20.31 -12.07 -11.25
C ARG A 244 20.89 -11.44 -10.00
N GLY A 245 21.83 -12.13 -9.36
CA GLY A 245 22.51 -11.65 -8.16
C GLY A 245 21.63 -11.71 -6.92
N ASP A 246 21.92 -10.85 -5.96
CA ASP A 246 21.22 -10.79 -4.67
C ASP A 246 19.73 -10.46 -4.82
N ASP A 247 18.90 -11.18 -4.06
CA ASP A 247 17.46 -11.00 -4.04
C ASP A 247 16.83 -11.43 -2.70
N ASP A 248 15.60 -10.97 -2.50
CA ASP A 248 14.77 -11.29 -1.33
C ASP A 248 13.74 -12.41 -1.60
N GLY A 249 13.90 -13.13 -2.71
CA GLY A 249 13.01 -14.17 -3.22
C GLY A 249 12.06 -13.67 -4.31
N ILE A 250 11.76 -12.36 -4.35
CA ILE A 250 10.75 -11.77 -5.25
C ILE A 250 11.31 -10.57 -6.03
N VAL A 251 12.20 -9.79 -5.44
CA VAL A 251 12.76 -8.59 -6.05
C VAL A 251 14.28 -8.65 -5.92
N ALA A 252 14.97 -8.42 -7.03
CA ALA A 252 16.42 -8.35 -7.01
C ALA A 252 16.87 -7.03 -6.38
N VAL A 253 17.99 -7.04 -5.66
CA VAL A 253 18.56 -5.85 -5.01
C VAL A 253 18.77 -4.71 -6.02
N HIS A 254 19.21 -5.05 -7.24
CA HIS A 254 19.43 -4.06 -8.29
C HIS A 254 18.13 -3.47 -8.87
N GLU A 255 16.97 -4.07 -8.63
CA GLU A 255 15.66 -3.53 -9.02
C GLU A 255 15.13 -2.51 -8.00
N VAL A 256 15.54 -2.63 -6.73
CA VAL A 256 15.16 -1.71 -5.64
C VAL A 256 15.81 -0.35 -5.78
N PHE A 257 17.09 -0.31 -6.16
CA PHE A 257 17.89 0.92 -6.20
C PHE A 257 18.00 1.49 -7.63
N PRO A 258 17.40 2.66 -7.91
CA PRO A 258 17.76 3.47 -9.07
C PRO A 258 19.27 3.75 -9.16
N HIS A 259 19.78 4.01 -10.35
CA HIS A 259 21.18 4.41 -10.52
C HIS A 259 21.46 5.68 -9.70
N GLY A 260 22.58 5.70 -8.97
CA GLY A 260 23.00 6.85 -8.18
C GLY A 260 22.28 7.04 -6.84
N SER A 261 21.54 6.04 -6.32
CA SER A 261 20.98 6.12 -4.96
C SER A 261 22.10 6.09 -3.92
N PRO A 262 22.35 7.19 -3.16
CA PRO A 262 23.48 7.27 -2.23
C PRO A 262 23.24 6.45 -0.95
N ASP A 263 21.98 6.39 -0.47
CA ASP A 263 21.63 5.77 0.81
C ASP A 263 20.99 4.39 0.64
N ARG A 264 21.81 3.42 0.23
CA ARG A 264 21.36 2.04 0.00
C ARG A 264 21.43 1.23 1.29
N LEU A 265 20.28 0.79 1.80
CA LEU A 265 20.23 -0.18 2.90
C LEU A 265 19.85 -1.56 2.38
N ILE A 266 20.70 -2.57 2.62
CA ILE A 266 20.41 -3.97 2.30
C ILE A 266 20.34 -4.74 3.61
N VAL A 267 19.22 -5.40 3.88
CA VAL A 267 19.00 -6.18 5.11
C VAL A 267 18.86 -7.66 4.81
N ARG A 268 19.24 -8.52 5.76
CA ARG A 268 19.16 -9.97 5.59
C ARG A 268 17.75 -10.52 5.78
N SER A 269 16.86 -10.26 4.82
CA SER A 269 15.44 -10.60 4.89
C SER A 269 14.89 -11.16 3.59
N LEU A 270 13.89 -12.05 3.71
CA LEU A 270 12.98 -12.35 2.60
C LEU A 270 12.00 -11.20 2.39
N HIS A 271 11.43 -11.12 1.19
CA HIS A 271 10.58 -10.03 0.72
C HIS A 271 9.45 -9.68 1.69
N GLN A 272 8.70 -10.71 2.13
CA GLN A 272 7.53 -10.57 2.99
C GLN A 272 7.85 -10.16 4.44
N TYR A 273 9.11 -10.31 4.86
CA TYR A 273 9.55 -10.00 6.23
C TYR A 273 10.27 -8.65 6.33
N LEU A 274 10.49 -7.95 5.22
CA LEU A 274 11.16 -6.64 5.22
C LEU A 274 10.52 -5.64 6.19
N PRO A 275 9.18 -5.46 6.26
CA PRO A 275 8.58 -4.53 7.22
C PRO A 275 8.66 -4.97 8.67
N ARG A 276 9.02 -6.23 8.94
CA ARG A 276 9.20 -6.78 10.29
C ARG A 276 10.65 -6.79 10.73
N HIS A 277 11.58 -6.60 9.80
CA HIS A 277 12.99 -6.74 10.05
C HIS A 277 13.48 -5.61 10.99
N PRO A 278 14.22 -5.91 12.07
CA PRO A 278 14.65 -4.89 13.04
C PRO A 278 15.40 -3.71 12.40
N GLU A 279 16.32 -4.00 11.47
CA GLU A 279 17.05 -2.93 10.75
C GLU A 279 16.14 -2.05 9.88
N SER A 280 15.07 -2.61 9.29
CA SER A 280 14.10 -1.80 8.55
C SER A 280 13.30 -0.89 9.47
N ILE A 281 12.91 -1.40 10.65
CA ILE A 281 12.19 -0.62 11.67
C ILE A 281 13.06 0.53 12.18
N GLU A 282 14.32 0.25 12.51
CA GLU A 282 15.27 1.28 12.94
C GLU A 282 15.58 2.29 11.83
N ALA A 283 15.66 1.85 10.57
CA ALA A 283 15.83 2.76 9.44
C ALA A 283 14.65 3.74 9.29
N VAL A 284 13.42 3.28 9.51
CA VAL A 284 12.22 4.13 9.50
C VAL A 284 12.23 5.10 10.69
N LYS A 285 12.54 4.61 11.91
CA LYS A 285 12.67 5.48 13.10
C LYS A 285 13.71 6.57 12.89
N ARG A 286 14.86 6.22 12.32
CA ARG A 286 15.92 7.20 12.03
C ARG A 286 15.47 8.22 10.98
N PHE A 287 14.81 7.76 9.91
CA PHE A 287 14.26 8.64 8.88
C PHE A 287 13.26 9.67 9.45
N LEU A 288 12.42 9.25 10.40
CA LEU A 288 11.49 10.14 11.10
C LEU A 288 12.21 11.14 12.03
N LYS A 289 13.20 10.68 12.80
CA LYS A 289 14.00 11.55 13.69
C LYS A 289 14.85 12.58 12.95
N GLU A 290 15.46 12.20 11.84
CA GLU A 290 16.25 13.12 11.01
C GLU A 290 15.40 14.34 10.59
N ARG A 291 14.10 14.14 10.31
CA ARG A 291 13.14 15.23 10.02
C ARG A 291 12.91 16.16 11.23
N GLU A 292 12.77 15.62 12.43
CA GLU A 292 12.61 16.43 13.65
C GLU A 292 13.81 17.33 13.90
N ASN A 293 15.01 16.87 13.50
CA ASN A 293 16.25 17.62 13.63
C ASN A 293 16.51 18.63 12.49
N GLY A 294 15.62 18.72 11.49
CA GLY A 294 15.79 19.60 10.33
C GLY A 294 16.88 19.16 9.33
N ILE A 295 17.24 17.87 9.33
CA ILE A 295 18.26 17.25 8.46
C ILE A 295 17.60 16.48 7.31
#